data_AF-A0A5C5RC58-F1
#
_entry.id   AF-A0A5C5RC58-F1
#
_cell.length_a   1.000
_cell.length_b   1.000
_cell.length_c   1.000
_cell.angle_alpha   90.00
_cell.angle_beta   90.00
_cell.angle_gamma   90.00
#
_symmetry.space_group_name_H-M   'P 1'
#
loop_
_entity.id
_entity.type
_entity.pdbx_description
1 polymer ?
#
loop_
_entity_poly.entity_id
_entity_poly.type
_entity_poly.pdbx_seq_one_letter_code
_entity_poly.pdbx_strand_id
1 'polypeptide(L)'
;MYLSPDEADALADTLLAAGVGRWCLDLSAAGVGSVMAERNRGILRHAPWRFLPADGVAHIEARGWHADQISPLFPAAVALGRLDWTEAHRLAAGPQPDPRDPGHAPWSGVVTYSPRA
;
A
#
# COMPACT_ATOMS: atom_id res chain seq x y z
N MET A 1 6.38 3.97 -2.19
CA MET A 1 6.35 5.21 -1.37
C MET A 1 7.33 6.30 -1.81
N TYR A 2 8.60 6.01 -2.14
CA TYR A 2 9.60 7.07 -2.43
C TYR A 2 9.72 7.51 -3.89
N LEU A 3 9.20 6.69 -4.81
CA LEU A 3 9.04 7.10 -6.21
C LEU A 3 8.00 8.21 -6.31
N SER A 4 8.11 9.08 -7.31
CA SER A 4 6.98 9.87 -7.79
C SER A 4 5.90 8.97 -8.42
N PRO A 5 4.68 9.49 -8.62
CA PRO A 5 3.64 8.79 -9.39
C PRO A 5 4.14 8.31 -10.76
N ASP A 6 4.75 9.19 -11.55
CA ASP A 6 5.25 8.85 -12.88
C ASP A 6 6.34 7.77 -12.85
N GLU A 7 7.25 7.81 -11.86
CA GLU A 7 8.28 6.78 -11.67
C GLU A 7 7.66 5.42 -11.26
N ALA A 8 6.58 5.43 -10.46
CA ALA A 8 5.88 4.22 -10.08
C ALA A 8 5.12 3.60 -11.27
N ASP A 9 4.48 4.43 -12.10
CA ASP A 9 3.82 3.99 -13.33
C ASP A 9 4.81 3.40 -14.32
N ALA A 10 5.92 4.12 -14.55
CA ALA A 10 6.99 3.66 -15.44
C ALA A 10 7.60 2.33 -14.96
N LEU A 11 7.74 2.13 -13.65
CA LEU A 11 8.18 0.86 -13.08
C LEU A 11 7.18 -0.27 -13.41
N ALA A 12 5.89 -0.04 -13.15
CA ALA A 12 4.85 -1.04 -13.44
C ALA A 12 4.82 -1.41 -14.93
N ASP A 13 4.96 -0.44 -15.82
CA ASP A 13 5.02 -0.67 -17.28
C ASP A 13 6.25 -1.44 -17.72
N THR A 14 7.40 -1.06 -17.16
CA THR A 14 8.68 -1.69 -17.48
C THR A 14 8.67 -3.16 -17.09
N LEU A 15 8.13 -3.48 -15.90
CA LEU A 15 7.99 -4.86 -15.44
C LEU A 15 7.06 -5.67 -16.35
N LEU A 16 5.99 -5.04 -16.85
CA LEU A 16 5.01 -5.71 -17.72
C LEU A 16 5.62 -5.98 -19.10
N ALA A 17 6.29 -4.97 -19.69
CA ALA A 17 7.00 -5.10 -20.95
C ALA A 17 8.16 -6.10 -20.89
N ALA A 18 8.79 -6.25 -19.73
CA ALA A 18 9.83 -7.24 -19.47
C ALA A 18 9.29 -8.68 -19.28
N GLY A 19 7.96 -8.88 -19.28
CA GLY A 19 7.34 -10.19 -19.11
C GLY A 19 7.42 -10.74 -17.68
N VAL A 20 7.52 -9.87 -16.67
CA VAL A 20 7.54 -10.29 -15.26
C VAL A 20 6.19 -10.89 -14.88
N GLY A 21 6.17 -12.19 -14.60
CA GLY A 21 4.93 -12.92 -14.27
C GLY A 21 4.38 -12.65 -12.87
N ARG A 22 5.20 -12.15 -11.94
CA ARG A 22 4.79 -11.80 -10.58
C ARG A 22 5.80 -10.88 -9.89
N TRP A 23 5.30 -9.91 -9.13
CA TRP A 23 6.12 -9.08 -8.24
C TRP A 23 5.30 -8.63 -7.03
N CYS A 24 5.97 -8.19 -5.96
CA CYS A 24 5.31 -7.68 -4.77
C CYS A 24 5.93 -6.38 -4.27
N LEU A 25 5.13 -5.59 -3.56
CA LEU A 25 5.57 -4.38 -2.87
C LEU A 25 4.75 -4.14 -1.60
N ASP A 26 5.31 -3.33 -0.70
CA ASP A 26 4.52 -2.62 0.28
C ASP A 26 3.89 -1.38 -0.37
N LEU A 27 2.58 -1.22 -0.17
CA LEU A 27 1.80 -0.10 -0.68
C LEU A 27 1.13 0.60 0.50
N SER A 28 1.19 1.93 0.51
CA SER A 28 0.46 2.77 1.46
C SER A 28 -0.41 3.74 0.68
N ALA A 29 -1.68 3.84 1.05
CA ALA A 29 -2.64 4.73 0.39
C ALA A 29 -2.55 6.18 0.92
N ALA A 30 -3.17 7.12 0.22
CA ALA A 30 -3.17 8.54 0.56
C ALA A 30 -3.56 8.84 2.02
N GLY A 31 -4.52 8.10 2.59
CA GLY A 31 -4.96 8.25 3.97
C GLY A 31 -3.83 8.09 5.00
N VAL A 32 -2.77 7.34 4.70
CA VAL A 32 -1.60 7.18 5.58
C VAL A 32 -0.81 8.47 5.71
N GLY A 33 -0.81 9.32 4.68
CA GLY A 33 -0.17 10.63 4.72
C GLY A 33 -0.68 11.52 5.84
N SER A 34 -1.98 11.40 6.19
CA SER A 34 -2.59 12.15 7.29
C SER A 34 -2.04 11.75 8.67
N VAL A 35 -1.74 10.45 8.86
CA VAL A 35 -1.16 9.91 10.09
C VAL A 35 0.33 10.26 10.20
N MET A 36 0.99 10.53 9.07
CA MET A 36 2.43 10.75 8.99
C MET A 36 2.84 12.21 8.77
N ALA A 37 1.89 13.14 8.69
CA ALA A 37 2.16 14.57 8.54
C ALA A 37 3.10 15.11 9.64
N GLU A 38 2.98 14.60 10.88
CA GLU A 38 3.88 14.96 11.99
C GLU A 38 5.26 14.29 11.87
N ARG A 39 5.34 13.06 11.32
CA ARG A 39 6.62 12.35 11.10
C ARG A 39 7.42 12.88 9.90
N ASN A 40 6.74 13.47 8.92
CA ASN A 40 7.34 14.17 7.77
C ASN A 40 8.17 15.40 8.18
N ARG A 41 7.91 15.98 9.35
CA ARG A 41 8.73 17.07 9.93
C ARG A 41 10.00 16.58 10.61
N GLY A 42 10.11 15.28 10.88
CA GLY A 42 11.24 14.64 11.57
C GLY A 42 12.07 13.74 10.64
N ILE A 43 12.07 12.43 10.92
CA ILE A 43 12.94 11.42 10.30
C ILE A 43 12.79 11.37 8.76
N LEU A 44 11.62 11.69 8.21
CA LEU A 44 11.36 11.61 6.77
C LEU A 44 11.75 12.88 5.99
N ARG A 45 12.34 13.90 6.63
CA ARG A 45 12.80 15.14 5.95
C ARG A 45 13.71 14.86 4.75
N HIS A 46 14.55 13.83 4.85
CA HIS A 46 15.50 13.44 3.81
C HIS A 46 15.00 12.30 2.90
N ALA A 47 13.82 11.75 3.18
CA ALA A 47 13.21 10.66 2.42
C ALA A 47 11.70 10.87 2.37
N PRO A 48 11.22 11.94 1.69
CA PRO A 48 9.81 12.24 1.64
C PRO A 48 9.06 11.13 0.90
N TRP A 49 7.89 10.76 1.42
CA TRP A 49 6.98 9.89 0.69
C TRP A 49 6.32 10.69 -0.43
N ARG A 50 6.45 10.19 -1.66
CA ARG A 50 6.02 10.84 -2.91
C ARG A 50 4.92 10.06 -3.62
N PHE A 51 4.79 8.76 -3.35
CA PHE A 51 3.78 7.89 -3.91
C PHE A 51 2.91 7.28 -2.80
N LEU A 52 1.68 7.78 -2.73
CA LEU A 52 0.61 7.33 -1.84
C LEU A 52 -0.72 7.41 -2.63
N PRO A 53 -1.03 6.42 -3.50
CA PRO A 53 -2.19 6.49 -4.38
C PRO A 53 -3.49 6.56 -3.57
N ALA A 54 -4.45 7.36 -4.05
CA ALA A 54 -5.73 7.56 -3.36
C ALA A 54 -6.67 6.35 -3.52
N ASP A 55 -6.56 5.67 -4.66
CA ASP A 55 -7.26 4.45 -5.08
C ASP A 55 -6.49 3.17 -4.69
N GLY A 56 -5.45 3.29 -3.87
CA GLY A 56 -4.75 2.16 -3.26
C GLY A 56 -4.15 1.20 -4.30
N VAL A 57 -4.58 -0.07 -4.25
CA VAL A 57 -4.08 -1.11 -5.16
C VAL A 57 -4.59 -0.95 -6.59
N ALA A 58 -5.72 -0.26 -6.78
CA ALA A 58 -6.33 -0.06 -8.10
C ALA A 58 -5.43 0.77 -9.03
N HIS A 59 -4.57 1.64 -8.48
CA HIS A 59 -3.60 2.43 -9.23
C HIS A 59 -2.71 1.55 -10.14
N ILE A 60 -2.15 0.48 -9.56
CA ILE A 60 -1.30 -0.45 -10.32
C ILE A 60 -2.14 -1.40 -11.18
N GLU A 61 -3.35 -1.76 -10.74
CA GLU A 61 -4.28 -2.55 -11.58
C GLU A 61 -4.64 -1.82 -12.89
N ALA A 62 -4.76 -0.49 -12.86
CA ALA A 62 -4.99 0.34 -14.04
C ALA A 62 -3.81 0.31 -15.05
N ARG A 63 -2.62 -0.16 -14.63
CA ARG A 63 -1.45 -0.36 -15.50
C ARG A 63 -1.39 -1.76 -16.13
N GLY A 64 -2.48 -2.53 -16.08
CA GLY A 64 -2.54 -3.87 -16.69
C GLY A 64 -2.10 -5.00 -15.77
N TRP A 65 -2.05 -4.74 -14.46
CA TRP A 65 -1.78 -5.75 -13.44
C TRP A 65 -3.07 -6.20 -12.74
N HIS A 66 -3.01 -7.33 -12.05
CA HIS A 66 -4.05 -7.86 -11.17
C HIS A 66 -3.45 -8.07 -9.78
N ALA A 67 -4.10 -7.54 -8.73
CA ALA A 67 -3.66 -7.74 -7.35
C ALA A 67 -4.10 -9.12 -6.82
N ASP A 68 -3.28 -10.15 -7.07
CA ASP A 68 -3.51 -11.55 -6.69
C ASP A 68 -3.67 -11.76 -5.19
N GLN A 69 -2.77 -11.14 -4.41
CA GLN A 69 -2.70 -11.32 -2.96
C GLN A 69 -2.55 -9.97 -2.30
N ILE A 70 -3.42 -9.68 -1.34
CA ILE A 70 -3.42 -8.43 -0.58
C ILE A 70 -3.38 -8.81 0.90
N SER A 71 -2.32 -8.42 1.58
CA SER A 71 -2.12 -8.64 3.01
C SER A 71 -2.10 -7.29 3.75
N PRO A 72 -3.21 -6.87 4.38
CA PRO A 72 -3.27 -5.62 5.11
C PRO A 72 -2.28 -5.58 6.28
N LEU A 73 -1.54 -4.49 6.42
CA LEU A 73 -0.43 -4.38 7.35
C LEU A 73 -0.89 -4.35 8.82
N PHE A 74 -2.01 -3.69 9.11
CA PHE A 74 -2.51 -3.53 10.49
C PHE A 74 -2.96 -4.86 11.12
N PRO A 75 -3.86 -5.64 10.51
CA PRO A 75 -4.18 -6.99 10.99
C PRO A 75 -2.96 -7.92 11.08
N ALA A 76 -2.05 -7.85 10.11
CA ALA A 76 -0.82 -8.64 10.15
C ALA A 76 0.08 -8.26 11.35
N ALA A 77 0.18 -6.97 11.69
CA ALA A 77 0.94 -6.52 12.85
C ALA A 77 0.36 -7.04 14.18
N VAL A 78 -0.97 -7.09 14.29
CA VAL A 78 -1.66 -7.67 15.46
C VAL A 78 -1.43 -9.18 15.55
N ALA A 79 -1.61 -9.91 14.44
CA ALA A 79 -1.38 -11.35 14.38
C ALA A 79 0.07 -11.76 14.73
N LEU A 80 1.04 -10.88 14.44
CA LEU A 80 2.45 -11.06 14.79
C LEU A 80 2.81 -10.58 16.21
N GLY A 81 1.84 -10.13 17.02
CA GLY A 81 2.08 -9.64 18.38
C GLY A 81 2.83 -8.31 18.45
N ARG A 82 2.87 -7.54 17.36
CA ARG A 82 3.53 -6.21 17.33
C ARG A 82 2.66 -5.11 17.92
N LEU A 83 1.35 -5.33 17.96
CA LEU A 83 0.35 -4.47 18.59
C LEU A 83 -0.56 -5.38 19.42
N ASP A 84 -0.37 -5.39 20.74
CA ASP A 84 -0.99 -6.39 21.63
C ASP A 84 -1.94 -5.80 22.68
N TRP A 85 -2.51 -4.64 22.40
CA TRP A 85 -3.54 -4.03 23.25
C TRP A 85 -4.93 -4.45 22.77
N THR A 86 -5.87 -4.62 23.71
CA THR A 86 -7.21 -5.21 23.45
C THR A 86 -7.97 -4.55 22.31
N GLU A 87 -7.88 -3.22 22.19
CA GLU A 87 -8.58 -2.49 21.13
C GLU A 87 -7.93 -2.72 19.75
N ALA A 88 -6.62 -3.00 19.63
CA ALA A 88 -6.00 -3.37 18.36
C ALA A 88 -6.54 -4.71 17.85
N HIS A 89 -6.65 -5.70 18.73
CA HIS A 89 -7.25 -6.99 18.41
C HIS A 89 -8.71 -6.83 17.95
N ARG A 90 -9.49 -5.97 18.61
CA ARG A 90 -10.87 -5.67 18.21
C ARG A 90 -10.92 -5.02 16.82
N LEU A 91 -10.10 -4.00 16.56
CA LEU A 91 -10.06 -3.30 15.28
C LEU A 91 -9.56 -4.18 14.14
N ALA A 92 -8.59 -5.06 14.39
CA ALA A 92 -8.05 -5.99 13.40
C ALA A 92 -9.05 -7.10 13.03
N ALA A 93 -9.90 -7.52 13.97
CA ALA A 93 -10.98 -8.48 13.71
C ALA A 93 -12.20 -7.85 13.03
N GLY A 94 -12.30 -6.51 13.00
CA GLY A 94 -13.37 -5.77 12.35
C GLY A 94 -13.17 -5.59 10.84
N PRO A 95 -14.15 -4.97 10.15
CA PRO A 95 -14.02 -4.61 8.75
C PRO A 95 -12.78 -3.75 8.49
N GLN A 96 -12.02 -4.10 7.46
CA GLN A 96 -10.85 -3.33 7.02
C GLN A 96 -11.24 -2.41 5.85
N PRO A 97 -10.52 -1.29 5.63
CA PRO A 97 -10.73 -0.46 4.46
C PRO A 97 -10.60 -1.28 3.16
N ASP A 98 -11.40 -0.95 2.15
CA ASP A 98 -11.28 -1.56 0.83
C ASP A 98 -9.91 -1.18 0.23
N PRO A 99 -9.03 -2.15 -0.09
CA PRO A 99 -7.73 -1.85 -0.68
C PRO A 99 -7.81 -1.18 -2.06
N ARG A 100 -8.95 -1.29 -2.77
CA ARG A 100 -9.19 -0.69 -4.10
C ARG A 100 -9.89 0.66 -4.03
N ASP A 101 -10.46 1.00 -2.89
CA ASP A 101 -11.05 2.30 -2.61
C ASP A 101 -10.88 2.67 -1.12
N PRO A 102 -9.63 2.90 -0.67
CA PRO A 102 -9.38 3.22 0.73
C PRO A 102 -9.82 4.65 1.08
N GLY A 103 -10.06 5.51 0.08
CA GLY A 103 -10.43 6.90 0.25
C GLY A 103 -9.47 7.66 1.18
N HIS A 104 -10.00 8.14 2.31
CA HIS A 104 -9.22 8.85 3.33
C HIS A 104 -8.75 7.95 4.48
N ALA A 105 -9.14 6.67 4.52
CA ALA A 105 -8.75 5.77 5.60
C ALA A 105 -7.24 5.45 5.50
N PRO A 106 -6.50 5.45 6.63
CA PRO A 106 -5.12 5.00 6.62
C PRO A 106 -5.06 3.50 6.34
N TRP A 107 -4.60 3.16 5.14
CA TRP A 107 -4.46 1.78 4.70
C TRP A 107 -3.07 1.54 4.11
N SER A 108 -2.44 0.46 4.55
CA SER A 108 -1.21 -0.07 3.98
C SER A 108 -1.30 -1.59 3.90
N GLY A 109 -0.60 -2.19 2.95
CA GLY A 109 -0.52 -3.64 2.81
C GLY A 109 0.64 -4.09 1.96
N VAL A 110 0.94 -5.39 2.03
CA VAL A 110 1.80 -6.05 1.04
C VAL A 110 0.92 -6.59 -0.06
N VAL A 111 1.25 -6.27 -1.30
CA VAL A 111 0.47 -6.65 -2.47
C VAL A 111 1.36 -7.40 -3.43
N THR A 112 0.88 -8.55 -3.88
CA THR A 112 1.46 -9.32 -4.98
C THR A 112 0.63 -9.09 -6.23
N TYR A 113 1.28 -8.68 -7.32
CA TYR A 113 0.66 -8.46 -8.61
C TYR A 113 1.08 -9.54 -9.62
N SER A 114 0.15 -9.90 -10.51
CA SER A 114 0.41 -10.66 -11.74
C SER A 114 -0.13 -9.91 -12.96
N PRO A 115 0.35 -10.18 -14.18
CA PRO A 115 -0.22 -9.59 -15.39
C PRO A 115 -1.72 -9.88 -15.49
N ARG A 116 -2.51 -8.88 -15.86
CA ARG A 116 -3.93 -9.08 -16.16
C ARG A 116 -4.05 -9.91 -17.44
N ALA A 117 -4.81 -11.00 -17.37
CA ALA A 117 -5.10 -11.89 -18.50
C ALA A 117 -5.92 -11.18 -19.60
#